data_AF-A0A1I1UYI8-F1
#
_entry.id   AF-A0A1I1UYI8-F1
#
_cell.length_a   1.000
_cell.length_b   1.000
_cell.length_c   1.000
_cell.angle_alpha   90.00
_cell.angle_beta   90.00
_cell.angle_gamma   90.00
#
_symmetry.space_group_name_H-M   'P 1'
#
loop_
_entity.id
_entity.type
_entity.pdbx_description
1 polymer ?
#
loop_
_entity_poly.entity_id
_entity_poly.type
_entity_poly.pdbx_seq_one_letter_code
_entity_poly.pdbx_strand_id
1 'polypeptide(L)'
;MTKKKFLLVCEGPTDIPVLTSIAKALVNKNGCQIEIVELSPQLDATSGQYPAHGWTAVRAWCLANREKTPADVAGIDEKLRAAVLRKNWRSIVAASGAHGIIVQLDTDIAEKIVDVPASFADSGLSRRAYCEAAIAHWLRVPKVDKDMYLVLSTYSTETWLLACHEPNDPVFADLPIPFNYEDIPDAEGRLLTLGYKKKSGRIKKDTDLYAGYAQNMTKDLAKIRSRCKEAENFCHFVESL
;
A
#
# COMPACT_ATOMS: atom_id res chain seq x y z
N MET A 1 -27.48 2.70 -0.43
CA MET A 1 -26.31 2.87 0.47
C MET A 1 -25.31 3.77 -0.21
N THR A 2 -24.81 4.79 0.47
CA THR A 2 -23.72 5.65 -0.01
C THR A 2 -22.38 4.91 0.08
N LYS A 3 -21.52 5.08 -0.94
CA LYS A 3 -20.19 4.47 -0.99
C LYS A 3 -19.09 5.51 -0.84
N LYS A 4 -18.04 5.16 -0.10
CA LYS A 4 -16.79 5.90 0.02
C LYS A 4 -15.74 5.29 -0.90
N LYS A 5 -15.49 5.98 -2.02
CA LYS A 5 -14.52 5.57 -3.03
C LYS A 5 -13.12 6.05 -2.69
N PHE A 6 -12.14 5.15 -2.69
CA PHE A 6 -10.71 5.42 -2.60
C PHE A 6 -10.00 4.88 -3.84
N LEU A 7 -8.99 5.60 -4.32
CA LEU A 7 -8.12 5.12 -5.41
C LEU A 7 -6.94 4.34 -4.82
N LEU A 8 -6.44 3.32 -5.52
CA LEU A 8 -5.31 2.50 -5.06
C LEU A 8 -4.14 2.54 -6.03
N VAL A 9 -2.97 2.90 -5.52
CA VAL A 9 -1.66 2.69 -6.12
C VAL A 9 -0.92 1.69 -5.24
N CYS A 10 -0.47 0.56 -5.76
CA CYS A 10 0.22 -0.46 -4.97
C CYS A 10 1.38 -1.09 -5.72
N GLU A 11 2.27 -1.73 -4.98
CA GLU A 11 3.47 -2.36 -5.54
C GLU A 11 3.11 -3.53 -6.46
N GLY A 12 2.23 -4.42 -6.02
CA GLY A 12 1.86 -5.62 -6.75
C GLY A 12 0.35 -5.89 -6.81
N PRO A 13 -0.09 -6.69 -7.79
CA PRO A 13 -1.50 -7.03 -7.92
C PRO A 13 -2.02 -7.92 -6.79
N THR A 14 -1.15 -8.56 -6.02
CA THR A 14 -1.53 -9.38 -4.85
C THR A 14 -2.03 -8.54 -3.67
N ASP A 15 -1.67 -7.26 -3.59
CA ASP A 15 -2.10 -6.36 -2.52
C ASP A 15 -3.55 -5.89 -2.71
N ILE A 16 -3.99 -5.82 -3.97
CA ILE A 16 -5.35 -5.43 -4.37
C ILE A 16 -6.43 -6.27 -3.67
N PRO A 17 -6.45 -7.62 -3.78
CA PRO A 17 -7.47 -8.43 -3.12
C PRO A 17 -7.41 -8.34 -1.59
N VAL A 18 -6.22 -8.17 -1.00
CA VAL A 18 -6.05 -8.00 0.46
C VAL A 18 -6.70 -6.71 0.94
N LEU A 19 -6.27 -5.57 0.39
CA LEU A 19 -6.76 -4.24 0.78
C LEU A 19 -8.25 -4.09 0.47
N THR A 20 -8.69 -4.58 -0.69
CA THR A 20 -10.10 -4.49 -1.11
C THR A 20 -11.00 -5.35 -0.22
N SER A 21 -10.56 -6.55 0.19
CA SER A 21 -11.37 -7.41 1.07
C SER A 21 -11.48 -6.82 2.47
N ILE A 22 -10.38 -6.31 3.02
CA ILE A 22 -10.40 -5.61 4.31
C ILE A 22 -11.35 -4.41 4.24
N ALA A 23 -11.22 -3.55 3.23
CA ALA A 23 -12.11 -2.40 3.06
C ALA A 23 -13.59 -2.80 2.93
N LYS A 24 -13.91 -3.87 2.18
CA LYS A 24 -15.28 -4.38 2.05
C LYS A 24 -15.86 -4.94 3.34
N ALA A 25 -15.03 -5.46 4.24
CA ALA A 25 -15.45 -5.95 5.54
C ALA A 25 -15.77 -4.82 6.53
N LEU A 26 -15.36 -3.60 6.21
CA LEU A 26 -15.53 -2.42 7.03
C LEU A 26 -16.73 -1.58 6.55
N VAL A 27 -17.31 -0.87 7.51
CA VAL A 27 -18.30 0.19 7.26
C VAL A 27 -17.74 1.44 7.92
N ASN A 28 -17.78 2.57 7.22
CA ASN A 28 -17.25 3.80 7.81
C ASN A 28 -18.17 4.31 8.95
N LYS A 29 -17.70 5.32 9.69
CA LYS A 29 -18.45 5.93 10.82
C LYS A 29 -19.88 6.41 10.48
N ASN A 30 -20.17 6.62 9.20
CA ASN A 30 -21.46 7.11 8.70
C ASN A 30 -22.35 6.01 8.11
N GLY A 31 -21.96 4.72 8.24
CA GLY A 31 -22.72 3.61 7.65
C GLY A 31 -22.46 3.41 6.15
N CYS A 32 -21.47 4.08 5.56
CA CYS A 32 -21.12 3.93 4.14
C CYS A 32 -20.23 2.70 3.91
N GLN A 33 -20.50 2.00 2.81
CA GLN A 33 -19.58 0.97 2.31
C GLN A 33 -18.31 1.62 1.76
N ILE A 34 -17.18 0.92 1.91
CA ILE A 34 -15.88 1.38 1.43
C ILE A 34 -15.57 0.66 0.12
N GLU A 35 -15.20 1.42 -0.91
CA GLU A 35 -14.87 0.92 -2.23
C GLU A 35 -13.45 1.36 -2.58
N ILE A 36 -12.59 0.40 -2.90
CA ILE A 36 -11.25 0.65 -3.43
C ILE A 36 -11.28 0.42 -4.93
N VAL A 37 -10.75 1.38 -5.69
CA VAL A 37 -10.67 1.35 -7.15
C VAL A 37 -9.22 1.44 -7.59
N GLU A 38 -8.80 0.47 -8.40
CA GLU A 38 -7.43 0.33 -8.89
C GLU A 38 -7.04 1.49 -9.80
N LEU A 39 -5.94 2.16 -9.43
CA LEU A 39 -5.31 3.19 -10.25
C LEU A 39 -3.98 2.71 -10.84
N SER A 40 -3.18 1.94 -10.09
CA SER A 40 -1.94 1.33 -10.56
C SER A 40 -1.53 0.15 -9.65
N PRO A 41 -1.24 -1.06 -10.19
CA PRO A 41 -1.46 -1.47 -11.57
C PRO A 41 -2.96 -1.53 -11.92
N GLN A 42 -3.27 -1.51 -13.22
CA GLN A 42 -4.62 -1.76 -13.72
C GLN A 42 -4.65 -3.11 -14.44
N LEU A 43 -5.73 -3.85 -14.27
CA LEU A 43 -5.97 -5.08 -15.02
C LEU A 43 -6.15 -4.73 -16.50
N ASP A 44 -5.35 -5.30 -17.38
CA ASP A 44 -5.56 -5.14 -18.82
C ASP A 44 -6.83 -5.89 -19.22
N ALA A 45 -7.83 -5.14 -19.68
CA ALA A 45 -9.13 -5.67 -20.09
C ALA A 45 -9.03 -6.67 -21.26
N THR A 46 -7.93 -6.62 -22.03
CA THR A 46 -7.73 -7.50 -23.19
C THR A 46 -7.12 -8.83 -22.79
N SER A 47 -6.05 -8.81 -22.00
CA SER A 47 -5.35 -10.03 -21.56
C SER A 47 -5.91 -10.65 -20.29
N GLY A 48 -6.68 -9.89 -19.50
CA GLY A 48 -7.10 -10.29 -18.15
C GLY A 48 -5.91 -10.44 -17.20
N GLN A 49 -4.78 -9.79 -17.48
CA GLN A 49 -3.56 -9.87 -16.68
C GLN A 49 -3.13 -8.48 -16.19
N TYR A 50 -2.52 -8.46 -15.02
CA TYR A 50 -1.83 -7.27 -14.53
C TYR A 50 -0.45 -7.16 -15.19
N PRO A 51 -0.01 -5.96 -15.54
CA PRO A 51 1.37 -5.75 -15.97
C PRO A 51 2.34 -6.09 -14.83
N ALA A 52 3.59 -6.43 -15.19
CA ALA A 52 4.67 -6.47 -14.20
C ALA A 52 4.76 -5.11 -13.51
N HIS A 53 4.67 -5.12 -12.19
CA HIS A 53 4.64 -3.93 -11.35
C HIS A 53 5.58 -4.15 -10.16
N GLY A 54 6.02 -3.05 -9.56
CA GLY A 54 6.96 -3.06 -8.44
C GLY A 54 7.09 -1.67 -7.83
N TRP A 55 7.91 -1.52 -6.80
CA TRP A 55 8.16 -0.21 -6.17
C TRP A 55 8.56 0.89 -7.16
N THR A 56 9.29 0.56 -8.23
CA THR A 56 9.69 1.52 -9.27
C THR A 56 8.49 2.09 -10.04
N ALA A 57 7.41 1.32 -10.18
CA ALA A 57 6.18 1.77 -10.82
C ALA A 57 5.34 2.64 -9.87
N VAL A 58 5.32 2.34 -8.56
CA VAL A 58 4.75 3.25 -7.53
C VAL A 58 5.48 4.59 -7.54
N ARG A 59 6.82 4.56 -7.57
CA ARG A 59 7.67 5.75 -7.73
C ARG A 59 7.34 6.52 -9.02
N ALA A 60 7.28 5.82 -10.16
CA ALA A 60 6.97 6.45 -11.44
C ALA A 60 5.58 7.13 -11.43
N TRP A 61 4.60 6.47 -10.81
CA TRP A 61 3.27 7.05 -10.59
C TRP A 61 3.34 8.33 -9.74
N CYS A 62 4.10 8.31 -8.64
CA CYS A 62 4.28 9.50 -7.79
C CYS A 62 4.91 10.65 -8.56
N LEU A 63 5.97 10.40 -9.33
CA LEU A 63 6.64 11.42 -10.15
C LEU A 63 5.75 12.00 -11.24
N ALA A 64 4.92 11.18 -11.89
CA ALA A 64 3.97 11.64 -12.90
C ALA A 64 2.88 12.54 -12.30
N ASN A 65 2.49 12.27 -11.06
CA ASN A 65 1.39 12.91 -10.34
C ASN A 65 1.83 13.91 -9.26
N ARG A 66 3.12 14.29 -9.27
CA ARG A 66 3.71 15.29 -8.39
C ARG A 66 3.17 16.69 -8.63
N GLU A 67 3.33 17.56 -7.64
CA GLU A 67 3.10 19.00 -7.80
C GLU A 67 4.09 19.60 -8.80
N LYS A 68 3.55 20.32 -9.79
CA LYS A 68 4.33 20.90 -10.89
C LYS A 68 4.61 22.37 -10.62
N THR A 69 5.82 22.81 -10.92
CA THR A 69 6.25 24.21 -10.86
C THR A 69 6.16 24.85 -12.24
N PRO A 70 6.18 26.18 -12.34
CA PRO A 70 6.29 26.87 -13.62
C PRO A 70 7.46 26.39 -14.49
N ALA A 71 8.56 25.96 -13.86
CA ALA A 71 9.72 25.42 -14.56
C ALA A 71 9.43 24.09 -15.27
N ASP A 72 8.62 23.18 -14.67
CA ASP A 72 8.28 21.91 -15.30
C ASP A 72 7.45 22.08 -16.59
N VAL A 73 6.75 23.22 -16.74
CA VAL A 73 5.84 23.48 -17.87
C VAL A 73 6.35 24.57 -18.82
N ALA A 74 7.59 25.03 -18.64
CA ALA A 74 8.15 26.13 -19.44
C ALA A 74 8.16 25.82 -20.95
N GLY A 75 8.40 24.55 -21.32
CA GLY A 75 8.38 24.09 -22.71
C GLY A 75 6.99 23.75 -23.27
N ILE A 76 5.93 23.90 -22.49
CA ILE A 76 4.55 23.59 -22.90
C ILE A 76 3.89 24.85 -23.46
N ASP A 77 3.03 24.70 -24.47
CA ASP A 77 2.18 25.77 -25.03
C ASP A 77 1.47 26.55 -23.91
N GLU A 78 1.53 27.88 -23.98
CA GLU A 78 1.00 28.78 -22.96
C GLU A 78 -0.47 28.50 -22.63
N LYS A 79 -1.28 28.12 -23.63
CA LYS A 79 -2.71 27.81 -23.46
C LYS A 79 -2.92 26.54 -22.62
N LEU A 80 -1.94 25.63 -22.59
CA LEU A 80 -2.02 24.36 -21.86
C LEU A 80 -1.31 24.41 -20.49
N ARG A 81 -0.40 25.37 -20.27
CA ARG A 81 0.39 25.46 -19.01
C ARG A 81 -0.48 25.42 -17.76
N ALA A 82 -1.56 26.21 -17.72
CA ALA A 82 -2.46 26.26 -16.57
C ALA A 82 -3.14 24.90 -16.30
N ALA A 83 -3.52 24.16 -17.35
CA ALA A 83 -4.11 22.83 -17.20
C ALA A 83 -3.07 21.81 -16.71
N VAL A 84 -1.86 21.83 -17.26
CA VAL A 84 -0.78 20.91 -16.86
C VAL A 84 -0.33 21.16 -15.43
N LEU A 85 -0.20 22.42 -15.00
CA LEU A 85 0.15 22.77 -13.62
C LEU A 85 -0.86 22.22 -12.60
N ARG A 86 -2.15 22.19 -12.94
CA ARG A 86 -3.20 21.62 -12.08
C ARG A 86 -3.18 20.09 -12.04
N LYS A 87 -2.54 19.42 -13.01
CA LYS A 87 -2.52 17.95 -13.10
C LYS A 87 -1.58 17.37 -12.05
N ASN A 88 -2.14 16.86 -10.97
CA ASN A 88 -1.45 16.13 -9.90
C ASN A 88 -2.41 15.09 -9.29
N TRP A 89 -1.96 14.35 -8.28
CA TRP A 89 -2.77 13.33 -7.63
C TRP A 89 -4.10 13.87 -7.06
N ARG A 90 -4.14 15.11 -6.53
CA ARG A 90 -5.38 15.74 -6.02
C ARG A 90 -6.39 15.94 -7.14
N SER A 91 -5.93 16.34 -8.33
CA SER A 91 -6.80 16.47 -9.50
C SER A 91 -7.40 15.12 -9.95
N ILE A 92 -6.67 14.02 -9.77
CA ILE A 92 -7.17 12.66 -10.06
C ILE A 92 -8.26 12.27 -9.06
N VAL A 93 -8.02 12.50 -7.76
CA VAL A 93 -9.01 12.25 -6.70
C VAL A 93 -10.30 13.03 -6.98
N ALA A 94 -10.18 14.34 -7.27
CA ALA A 94 -11.30 15.20 -7.58
C ALA A 94 -12.06 14.76 -8.85
N ALA A 95 -11.35 14.50 -9.95
CA ALA A 95 -11.96 14.07 -11.21
C ALA A 95 -12.65 12.70 -11.10
N SER A 96 -12.18 11.83 -10.20
CA SER A 96 -12.74 10.49 -9.99
C SER A 96 -13.93 10.46 -9.03
N GLY A 97 -14.28 11.59 -8.41
CA GLY A 97 -15.24 11.65 -7.31
C GLY A 97 -14.81 10.79 -6.11
N ALA A 98 -13.50 10.59 -5.94
CA ALA A 98 -12.96 9.79 -4.84
C ALA A 98 -12.80 10.66 -3.58
N HIS A 99 -12.79 10.01 -2.42
CA HIS A 99 -12.60 10.64 -1.10
C HIS A 99 -11.13 10.64 -0.67
N GLY A 100 -10.27 9.95 -1.43
CA GLY A 100 -8.85 9.91 -1.18
C GLY A 100 -8.14 8.89 -2.05
N ILE A 101 -6.85 8.75 -1.81
CA ILE A 101 -5.98 7.79 -2.46
C ILE A 101 -5.17 7.01 -1.43
N ILE A 102 -5.01 5.73 -1.67
CA ILE A 102 -4.17 4.81 -0.91
C ILE A 102 -2.95 4.53 -1.77
N VAL A 103 -1.76 4.71 -1.20
CA VAL A 103 -0.48 4.32 -1.81
C VAL A 103 0.13 3.23 -0.94
N GLN A 104 0.24 2.02 -1.47
CA GLN A 104 0.90 0.90 -0.82
C GLN A 104 2.31 0.73 -1.36
N LEU A 105 3.26 0.55 -0.44
CA LEU A 105 4.67 0.31 -0.72
C LEU A 105 5.28 -0.52 0.40
N ASP A 106 5.99 -1.59 0.06
CA ASP A 106 6.70 -2.39 1.05
C ASP A 106 7.95 -1.65 1.52
N THR A 107 8.22 -1.66 2.84
CA THR A 107 9.34 -0.85 3.36
C THR A 107 10.72 -1.50 3.19
N ASP A 108 10.79 -2.75 2.71
CA ASP A 108 12.04 -3.50 2.48
C ASP A 108 12.86 -2.95 1.30
N ILE A 109 12.29 -2.03 0.54
CA ILE A 109 12.93 -1.31 -0.56
C ILE A 109 13.71 -0.08 -0.09
N ALA A 110 13.70 0.27 1.21
CA ALA A 110 14.32 1.50 1.72
C ALA A 110 15.78 1.65 1.28
N GLU A 111 16.56 0.58 1.35
CA GLU A 111 17.96 0.51 0.92
C GLU A 111 18.15 0.65 -0.59
N LYS A 112 17.09 0.45 -1.39
CA LYS A 112 17.11 0.51 -2.86
C LYS A 112 16.73 1.90 -3.40
N ILE A 113 16.18 2.78 -2.57
CA ILE A 113 15.86 4.15 -2.96
C ILE A 113 17.15 4.97 -2.96
N VAL A 114 17.49 5.53 -4.12
CA VAL A 114 18.73 6.31 -4.32
C VAL A 114 18.48 7.71 -4.89
N ASP A 115 17.24 8.03 -5.20
CA ASP A 115 16.85 9.27 -5.89
C ASP A 115 16.19 10.30 -4.96
N VAL A 116 16.51 10.22 -3.67
CA VAL A 116 16.09 11.16 -2.63
C VAL A 116 17.34 11.79 -1.97
N PRO A 117 17.23 12.94 -1.29
CA PRO A 117 18.41 13.72 -0.87
C PRO A 117 19.41 13.02 0.06
N ALA A 118 18.96 12.04 0.86
CA ALA A 118 19.82 11.26 1.76
C ALA A 118 19.55 9.77 1.57
N SER A 119 20.60 8.95 1.62
CA SER A 119 20.44 7.49 1.60
C SER A 119 19.73 7.01 2.86
N PHE A 120 19.15 5.81 2.85
CA PHE A 120 18.53 5.24 4.05
C PHE A 120 19.55 5.15 5.21
N ALA A 121 20.77 4.68 4.90
CA ALA A 121 21.85 4.53 5.87
C ALA A 121 22.25 5.86 6.53
N ASP A 122 22.24 6.96 5.78
CA ASP A 122 22.64 8.28 6.27
C ASP A 122 21.48 9.07 6.91
N SER A 123 20.23 8.59 6.75
CA SER A 123 19.04 9.34 7.16
C SER A 123 18.77 9.30 8.68
N GLY A 124 19.19 8.24 9.37
CA GLY A 124 18.81 7.97 10.76
C GLY A 124 17.31 7.68 10.95
N LEU A 125 16.52 7.54 9.88
CA LEU A 125 15.08 7.27 9.94
C LEU A 125 14.81 5.76 10.06
N SER A 126 13.61 5.41 10.55
CA SER A 126 13.09 4.05 10.38
C SER A 126 12.75 3.79 8.91
N ARG A 127 12.73 2.53 8.46
CA ARG A 127 12.37 2.19 7.05
C ARG A 127 11.04 2.80 6.64
N ARG A 128 10.04 2.75 7.52
CA ARG A 128 8.73 3.38 7.32
C ARG A 128 8.86 4.89 7.10
N ALA A 129 9.48 5.61 8.04
CA ALA A 129 9.61 7.07 7.96
C ALA A 129 10.43 7.50 6.73
N TYR A 130 11.44 6.71 6.36
CA TYR A 130 12.22 6.92 5.15
C TYR A 130 11.38 6.73 3.88
N CYS A 131 10.59 5.66 3.77
CA CYS A 131 9.71 5.43 2.63
C CYS A 131 8.60 6.49 2.52
N GLU A 132 8.05 6.94 3.65
CA GLU A 132 7.11 8.07 3.70
C GLU A 132 7.75 9.36 3.17
N ALA A 133 8.96 9.68 3.62
CA ALA A 133 9.72 10.84 3.15
C ALA A 133 10.05 10.74 1.65
N ALA A 134 10.38 9.53 1.16
CA ALA A 134 10.63 9.29 -0.26
C ALA A 134 9.37 9.51 -1.11
N ILE A 135 8.21 9.00 -0.68
CA ILE A 135 6.93 9.23 -1.37
C ILE A 135 6.59 10.73 -1.40
N ALA A 136 6.75 11.43 -0.27
CA ALA A 136 6.54 12.88 -0.20
C ALA A 136 7.48 13.64 -1.14
N HIS A 137 8.76 13.23 -1.21
CA HIS A 137 9.74 13.77 -2.14
C HIS A 137 9.33 13.55 -3.60
N TRP A 138 8.94 12.34 -3.98
CA TRP A 138 8.51 12.02 -5.35
C TRP A 138 7.26 12.79 -5.77
N LEU A 139 6.32 12.99 -4.85
CA LEU A 139 5.11 13.79 -5.05
C LEU A 139 5.36 15.32 -4.99
N ARG A 140 6.57 15.72 -4.57
CA ARG A 140 6.97 17.11 -4.32
C ARG A 140 6.01 17.82 -3.35
N VAL A 141 5.71 17.16 -2.25
CA VAL A 141 4.93 17.72 -1.13
C VAL A 141 5.76 17.70 0.15
N PRO A 142 5.58 18.65 1.08
CA PRO A 142 6.33 18.66 2.35
C PRO A 142 5.97 17.46 3.24
N LYS A 143 4.73 17.00 3.14
CA LYS A 143 4.19 15.79 3.78
C LYS A 143 2.97 15.32 3.00
N VAL A 144 2.60 14.05 3.16
CA VAL A 144 1.35 13.54 2.61
C VAL A 144 0.13 14.22 3.26
N ASP A 145 -0.88 14.46 2.43
CA ASP A 145 -2.11 15.17 2.79
C ASP A 145 -3.11 14.22 3.48
N LYS A 146 -4.12 14.74 4.18
CA LYS A 146 -5.16 13.94 4.85
C LYS A 146 -5.99 13.08 3.89
N ASP A 147 -6.05 13.46 2.61
CA ASP A 147 -6.77 12.73 1.57
C ASP A 147 -5.89 11.63 0.92
N MET A 148 -4.68 11.42 1.43
CA MET A 148 -3.76 10.35 1.01
C MET A 148 -3.35 9.52 2.22
N TYR A 149 -3.51 8.20 2.11
CA TYR A 149 -2.99 7.27 3.11
C TYR A 149 -1.90 6.39 2.53
N LEU A 150 -0.81 6.23 3.28
CA LEU A 150 0.28 5.37 2.91
C LEU A 150 0.14 4.05 3.67
N VAL A 151 -0.08 2.96 2.95
CA VAL A 151 0.03 1.60 3.49
C VAL A 151 1.50 1.20 3.39
N LEU A 152 2.24 1.40 4.48
CA LEU A 152 3.67 1.11 4.54
C LEU A 152 3.88 -0.14 5.39
N SER A 153 3.60 -1.29 4.78
CA SER A 153 3.78 -2.61 5.40
C SER A 153 5.25 -2.81 5.73
N THR A 154 5.55 -3.06 7.01
CA THR A 154 6.87 -3.54 7.39
C THR A 154 7.07 -4.91 6.75
N TYR A 155 8.02 -4.97 5.82
CA TYR A 155 8.31 -6.08 4.94
C TYR A 155 7.25 -6.36 3.88
N SER A 156 6.00 -6.72 4.22
CA SER A 156 4.92 -6.88 3.22
C SER A 156 3.52 -7.12 3.81
N THR A 157 2.49 -7.21 2.95
CA THR A 157 1.14 -7.66 3.30
C THR A 157 1.08 -9.09 3.86
N GLU A 158 2.13 -9.90 3.66
CA GLU A 158 2.28 -11.21 4.30
C GLU A 158 2.36 -11.13 5.82
N THR A 159 2.86 -10.02 6.37
CA THR A 159 2.88 -9.77 7.82
C THR A 159 1.47 -9.85 8.42
N TRP A 160 0.47 -9.29 7.74
CA TRP A 160 -0.92 -9.34 8.19
C TRP A 160 -1.53 -10.74 8.07
N LEU A 161 -1.10 -11.50 7.05
CA LEU A 161 -1.50 -12.89 6.88
C LEU A 161 -0.91 -13.77 7.98
N LEU A 162 0.34 -13.52 8.37
CA LEU A 162 1.00 -14.19 9.49
C LEU A 162 0.33 -13.87 10.82
N ALA A 163 -0.15 -12.63 11.00
CA ALA A 163 -0.89 -12.20 12.19
C ALA A 163 -2.25 -12.90 12.41
N CYS A 164 -2.74 -13.66 11.43
CA CYS A 164 -3.91 -14.53 11.59
C CYS A 164 -3.61 -15.75 12.50
N HIS A 165 -2.35 -16.19 12.56
CA HIS A 165 -1.90 -17.36 13.32
C HIS A 165 -1.68 -17.02 14.79
N GLU A 166 -1.80 -17.98 15.69
CA GLU A 166 -1.66 -17.70 17.13
C GLU A 166 -0.19 -17.53 17.54
N PRO A 167 0.14 -16.64 18.52
CA PRO A 167 1.51 -16.43 18.96
C PRO A 167 2.20 -17.69 19.54
N ASN A 168 1.43 -18.72 19.89
CA ASN A 168 1.93 -20.00 20.40
C ASN A 168 2.09 -21.06 19.31
N ASP A 169 1.85 -20.73 18.03
CA ASP A 169 2.12 -21.63 16.92
C ASP A 169 3.63 -21.99 16.89
N PRO A 170 4.00 -23.27 16.67
CA PRO A 170 5.40 -23.70 16.62
C PRO A 170 6.27 -22.88 15.65
N VAL A 171 5.68 -22.30 14.61
CA VAL A 171 6.39 -21.42 13.67
C VAL A 171 6.97 -20.17 14.33
N PHE A 172 6.53 -19.80 15.54
CA PHE A 172 7.00 -18.63 16.32
C PHE A 172 7.83 -19.01 17.54
N ALA A 173 8.17 -20.29 17.74
CA ALA A 173 8.83 -20.77 18.96
C ALA A 173 10.21 -20.14 19.22
N ASP A 174 10.85 -19.59 18.19
CA ASP A 174 12.14 -18.90 18.27
C ASP A 174 12.04 -17.41 18.67
N LEU A 175 10.82 -16.83 18.68
CA LEU A 175 10.62 -15.42 18.98
C LEU A 175 10.39 -15.18 20.49
N PRO A 176 10.90 -14.06 21.04
CA PRO A 176 10.62 -13.69 22.43
C PRO A 176 9.14 -13.34 22.62
N ILE A 177 8.54 -13.73 23.74
CA ILE A 177 7.15 -13.38 24.07
C ILE A 177 7.13 -12.23 25.10
N PRO A 178 6.37 -11.14 24.85
CA PRO A 178 5.60 -10.85 23.64
C PRO A 178 6.50 -10.40 22.46
N PHE A 179 6.10 -10.74 21.23
CA PHE A 179 6.69 -10.20 20.00
C PHE A 179 5.66 -9.37 19.23
N ASN A 180 6.17 -8.50 18.35
CA ASN A 180 5.39 -7.74 17.39
C ASN A 180 5.49 -8.40 16.01
N TYR A 181 4.34 -8.64 15.37
CA TYR A 181 4.30 -9.25 14.03
C TYR A 181 5.00 -8.39 12.98
N GLU A 182 4.95 -7.07 13.12
CA GLU A 182 5.57 -6.13 12.17
C GLU A 182 7.09 -6.09 12.28
N ASP A 183 7.67 -6.67 13.33
CA ASP A 183 9.12 -6.75 13.53
C ASP A 183 9.70 -8.10 13.09
N ILE A 184 8.87 -9.02 12.55
CA ILE A 184 9.30 -10.33 12.07
C ILE A 184 10.00 -10.18 10.70
N PRO A 185 11.31 -10.48 10.58
CA PRO A 185 12.07 -10.22 9.35
C PRO A 185 11.81 -11.24 8.22
N ASP A 186 11.32 -12.45 8.54
CA ASP A 186 11.06 -13.53 7.57
C ASP A 186 9.60 -13.99 7.63
N ALA A 187 8.66 -13.08 7.36
CA ALA A 187 7.24 -13.42 7.32
C ALA A 187 6.94 -14.47 6.23
N GLU A 188 7.63 -14.39 5.10
CA GLU A 188 7.46 -15.29 3.96
C GLU A 188 7.87 -16.73 4.31
N GLY A 189 9.06 -16.94 4.90
CA GLY A 189 9.54 -18.26 5.30
C GLY A 189 8.68 -18.91 6.38
N ARG A 190 8.14 -18.13 7.32
CA ARG A 190 7.20 -18.63 8.34
C ARG A 190 5.89 -19.10 7.72
N LEU A 191 5.30 -18.30 6.83
CA LEU A 191 4.11 -18.73 6.08
C LEU A 191 4.36 -19.98 5.24
N LEU A 192 5.54 -20.13 4.63
CA LEU A 192 5.89 -21.37 3.92
C LEU A 192 5.96 -22.59 4.86
N THR A 193 6.44 -22.41 6.09
CA THR A 193 6.44 -23.46 7.13
C THR A 193 5.02 -23.86 7.54
N LEU A 194 4.09 -22.90 7.54
CA LEU A 194 2.66 -23.11 7.78
C LEU A 194 1.92 -23.76 6.59
N GLY A 195 2.62 -24.09 5.51
CA GLY A 195 2.05 -24.81 4.36
C GLY A 195 1.44 -23.92 3.27
N TYR A 196 1.72 -22.61 3.28
CA TYR A 196 1.27 -21.72 2.21
C TYR A 196 1.91 -22.10 0.87
N LYS A 197 1.16 -21.94 -0.23
CA LYS A 197 1.61 -22.39 -1.56
C LYS A 197 2.88 -21.65 -1.99
N LYS A 198 3.85 -22.39 -2.52
CA LYS A 198 5.14 -21.88 -2.97
C LYS A 198 5.33 -21.92 -4.48
N LYS A 199 6.17 -21.02 -5.01
CA LYS A 199 6.73 -21.01 -6.36
C LYS A 199 8.20 -20.62 -6.27
N SER A 200 9.11 -21.48 -6.75
CA SER A 200 10.55 -21.24 -6.72
C SER A 200 11.10 -20.87 -5.33
N GLY A 201 10.62 -21.55 -4.28
CA GLY A 201 11.08 -21.31 -2.89
C GLY A 201 10.47 -20.09 -2.20
N ARG A 202 9.63 -19.32 -2.90
CA ARG A 202 8.92 -18.15 -2.40
C ARG A 202 7.41 -18.41 -2.31
N ILE A 203 6.66 -17.65 -1.53
CA ILE A 203 5.19 -17.70 -1.57
C ILE A 203 4.74 -17.41 -3.00
N LYS A 204 3.80 -18.22 -3.49
CA LYS A 204 3.23 -18.05 -4.82
C LYS A 204 2.41 -16.74 -4.85
N LYS A 205 2.95 -15.71 -5.48
CA LYS A 205 2.26 -14.44 -5.75
C LYS A 205 1.26 -14.62 -6.90
N ASP A 206 0.01 -14.88 -6.55
CA ASP A 206 -1.10 -15.22 -7.45
C ASP A 206 -2.38 -14.57 -6.92
N THR A 207 -3.08 -13.80 -7.75
CA THR A 207 -4.18 -12.93 -7.31
C THR A 207 -5.36 -13.73 -6.74
N ASP A 208 -5.71 -14.87 -7.35
CA ASP A 208 -6.80 -15.73 -6.89
C ASP A 208 -6.47 -16.38 -5.56
N LEU A 209 -5.20 -16.80 -5.39
CA LEU A 209 -4.71 -17.31 -4.12
C LEU A 209 -4.77 -16.25 -3.02
N TYR A 210 -4.36 -15.01 -3.32
CA TYR A 210 -4.42 -13.89 -2.36
C TYR A 210 -5.84 -13.45 -2.07
N ALA A 211 -6.79 -13.61 -3.00
CA ALA A 211 -8.21 -13.44 -2.70
C ALA A 211 -8.69 -14.45 -1.65
N GLY A 212 -8.24 -15.71 -1.73
CA GLY A 212 -8.50 -16.71 -0.68
C GLY A 212 -7.87 -16.35 0.66
N TYR A 213 -6.61 -15.88 0.66
CA TYR A 213 -5.94 -15.42 1.89
C TYR A 213 -6.64 -14.20 2.51
N ALA A 214 -7.08 -13.24 1.69
CA ALA A 214 -7.80 -12.07 2.12
C ALA A 214 -9.15 -12.40 2.80
N GLN A 215 -9.82 -13.47 2.36
CA GLN A 215 -11.03 -13.96 3.04
C GLN A 215 -10.75 -14.51 4.44
N ASN A 216 -9.58 -15.11 4.67
CA ASN A 216 -9.19 -15.55 6.01
C ASN A 216 -8.83 -14.34 6.87
N MET A 217 -8.05 -13.41 6.33
CA MET A 217 -7.66 -12.17 7.02
C MET A 217 -8.87 -11.35 7.47
N THR A 218 -9.92 -11.27 6.64
CA THR A 218 -11.15 -10.55 7.00
C THR A 218 -11.93 -11.21 8.14
N LYS A 219 -11.90 -12.55 8.26
CA LYS A 219 -12.50 -13.26 9.41
C LYS A 219 -11.76 -12.96 10.70
N ASP A 220 -10.44 -12.83 10.62
CA ASP A 220 -9.55 -12.51 11.75
C ASP A 220 -9.23 -11.01 11.86
N LEU A 221 -10.01 -10.12 11.23
CA LEU A 221 -9.62 -8.70 11.11
C LEU A 221 -9.42 -8.01 12.46
N ALA A 222 -10.27 -8.30 13.45
CA ALA A 222 -10.11 -7.75 14.81
C ALA A 222 -8.78 -8.18 15.45
N LYS A 223 -8.37 -9.43 15.23
CA LYS A 223 -7.10 -10.00 15.70
C LYS A 223 -5.92 -9.31 15.01
N ILE A 224 -5.96 -9.17 13.68
CA ILE A 224 -4.94 -8.47 12.90
C ILE A 224 -4.79 -7.02 13.36
N ARG A 225 -5.90 -6.29 13.52
CA ARG A 225 -5.94 -4.92 14.04
C ARG A 225 -5.26 -4.79 15.41
N SER A 226 -5.47 -5.75 16.30
CA SER A 226 -4.82 -5.74 17.62
C SER A 226 -3.32 -6.08 17.59
N ARG A 227 -2.82 -6.72 16.52
CA ARG A 227 -1.46 -7.27 16.41
C ARG A 227 -0.54 -6.51 15.46
N CYS A 228 -1.11 -5.77 14.51
CA CYS A 228 -0.39 -5.02 13.49
C CYS A 228 -0.84 -3.57 13.52
N LYS A 229 0.05 -2.67 13.90
CA LYS A 229 -0.26 -1.24 14.03
C LYS A 229 -0.62 -0.64 12.67
N GLU A 230 0.01 -1.09 11.60
CA GLU A 230 -0.28 -0.60 10.25
C GLU A 230 -1.65 -1.05 9.75
N ALA A 231 -2.07 -2.28 10.08
CA ALA A 231 -3.41 -2.74 9.76
C ALA A 231 -4.48 -1.92 10.50
N GLU A 232 -4.26 -1.63 11.79
CA GLU A 232 -5.16 -0.76 12.56
C GLU A 232 -5.22 0.66 11.97
N ASN A 233 -4.07 1.25 11.65
CA ASN A 233 -4.01 2.59 11.08
C ASN A 233 -4.73 2.65 9.72
N PHE A 234 -4.58 1.62 8.88
CA PHE A 234 -5.28 1.51 7.60
C PHE A 234 -6.79 1.41 7.80
N CYS A 235 -7.25 0.53 8.69
CA CYS A 235 -8.67 0.38 9.02
C CYS A 235 -9.25 1.70 9.53
N HIS A 236 -8.58 2.34 10.48
CA HIS A 236 -8.99 3.62 11.03
C HIS A 236 -9.07 4.72 9.95
N PHE A 237 -8.10 4.78 9.03
CA PHE A 237 -8.13 5.75 7.94
C PHE A 237 -9.41 5.61 7.09
N VAL A 238 -9.70 4.40 6.61
CA VAL A 238 -10.87 4.17 5.74
C VAL A 238 -12.20 4.28 6.49
N GLU A 239 -12.23 4.02 7.80
CA GLU A 239 -13.40 4.18 8.67
C GLU A 239 -13.69 5.65 9.03
N SER A 240 -12.64 6.46 9.20
CA SER A 240 -12.72 7.81 9.76
C SER A 240 -13.18 8.87 8.76
N LEU A 241 -13.05 8.61 7.45
CA LEU A 241 -13.49 9.52 6.40
C LEU A 241 -14.98 9.36 6.17
#